data_AF-A0AAN8G293-F1
#
_entry.id   AF-A0AAN8G293-F1
#
_cell.length_a   1.000
_cell.length_b   1.000
_cell.length_c   1.000
_cell.angle_alpha   90.00
_cell.angle_beta   90.00
_cell.angle_gamma   90.00
#
_symmetry.space_group_name_H-M   'P 1'
#
loop_
_entity.id
_entity.type
_entity.pdbx_description
1 polymer ?
#
loop_
_entity_poly.entity_id
_entity_poly.type
_entity_poly.pdbx_seq_one_letter_code
_entity_poly.pdbx_strand_id
1 'polypeptide(L)'
;EGGADNLEVHELMKLRKLMVTDLLEYITPLSTIYNNGLQARESARERLGFDSLKPLHLDIIESTTSCLLKISDDIPLLKKSAFIRGEWLSRIQKQVEIAQSYFTTPQYDQINLLHVKLYFAHFKQERIVQERSYNVFLLLAEIGGTIGLYVGATLLTVAETIVFFFEERTQLLVKPAYL
;
A
#
# COMPACT_ATOMS: atom_id res chain seq x y z
N GLU A 1 -15.17 21.52 26.94
CA GLU A 1 -14.97 21.95 25.54
C GLU A 1 -14.96 20.80 24.51
N GLY A 2 -14.87 19.51 24.88
CA GLY A 2 -14.94 18.36 23.94
C GLY A 2 -16.28 18.10 23.21
N GLY A 3 -17.19 19.08 23.19
CA GLY A 3 -18.45 19.01 22.46
C GLY A 3 -18.41 19.64 21.07
N ALA A 4 -17.47 20.57 20.83
CA ALA A 4 -17.36 21.28 19.54
C ALA A 4 -16.93 20.35 18.40
N ASP A 5 -15.92 19.52 18.63
CA ASP A 5 -15.39 18.59 17.60
C ASP A 5 -16.43 17.53 17.20
N ASN A 6 -17.25 17.09 18.15
CA ASN A 6 -18.35 16.16 17.91
C ASN A 6 -19.49 16.81 17.09
N LEU A 7 -19.71 18.12 17.26
CA LEU A 7 -20.69 18.87 16.48
C LEU A 7 -20.24 19.01 15.02
N GLU A 8 -18.97 19.32 14.77
CA GLU A 8 -18.44 19.46 13.40
C GLU A 8 -18.53 18.15 12.61
N VAL A 9 -18.19 17.03 13.24
CA VAL A 9 -18.33 15.69 12.62
C VAL A 9 -19.79 15.38 12.33
N HIS A 10 -20.71 15.76 13.22
CA HIS A 10 -22.14 15.58 13.02
C HIS A 10 -22.69 16.43 11.87
N GLU A 11 -22.26 17.69 11.74
CA GLU A 11 -22.63 18.56 10.63
C GLU A 11 -22.09 18.03 9.29
N LEU A 12 -20.88 17.48 9.25
CA LEU A 12 -20.35 16.81 8.06
C LEU A 12 -21.19 15.59 7.65
N MET A 13 -21.68 14.81 8.62
CA MET A 13 -22.59 13.69 8.34
C MET A 13 -23.94 14.15 7.79
N LYS A 14 -24.50 15.25 8.31
CA LYS A 14 -25.72 15.87 7.77
C LYS A 14 -25.51 16.34 6.34
N LEU A 15 -24.41 17.05 6.06
CA LEU A 15 -24.09 17.56 4.73
C LEU A 15 -23.94 16.40 3.72
N ARG A 16 -23.29 15.31 4.14
CA ARG A 16 -23.21 14.09 3.33
C ARG A 16 -24.59 13.53 3.00
N LYS A 17 -25.47 13.39 3.99
CA LYS A 17 -26.83 12.87 3.78
C LYS A 17 -27.60 13.77 2.78
N LEU A 18 -27.48 15.08 2.94
CA LEU A 18 -28.12 16.05 2.08
C LEU A 18 -27.66 15.90 0.63
N MET A 19 -26.34 15.85 0.39
CA MET A 19 -25.78 15.74 -0.97
C MET A 19 -26.13 14.42 -1.69
N VAL A 20 -26.36 13.35 -0.93
CA VAL A 20 -26.41 11.99 -1.47
C VAL A 20 -27.83 11.45 -1.64
N THR A 21 -28.71 11.81 -0.71
CA THR A 21 -30.05 11.24 -0.60
C THR A 21 -31.08 12.33 -0.80
N ASP A 22 -31.05 13.36 0.04
CA ASP A 22 -32.12 14.35 0.09
C ASP A 22 -32.18 15.19 -1.20
N LEU A 23 -31.02 15.58 -1.75
CA LEU A 23 -30.94 16.38 -2.97
C LEU A 23 -31.53 15.64 -4.19
N LEU A 24 -31.40 14.30 -4.25
CA LEU A 24 -31.96 13.50 -5.34
C LEU A 24 -33.48 13.34 -5.19
N GLU A 25 -33.97 13.25 -3.95
CA GLU A 25 -35.41 13.26 -3.64
C GLU A 25 -36.08 14.59 -4.00
N TYR A 26 -35.37 15.71 -3.93
CA TYR A 26 -35.90 17.02 -4.32
C TYR A 26 -35.78 17.31 -5.83
N ILE A 27 -34.68 16.92 -6.48
CA ILE A 27 -34.46 17.24 -7.90
C ILE A 27 -35.40 16.46 -8.82
N THR A 28 -35.70 15.21 -8.50
CA THR A 28 -36.55 14.35 -9.34
C THR A 28 -38.00 14.88 -9.53
N PRO A 29 -38.76 15.23 -8.48
CA PRO A 29 -40.09 15.83 -8.66
C PRO A 29 -40.00 17.22 -9.28
N LEU A 30 -38.97 18.01 -8.97
CA LEU A 30 -38.79 19.34 -9.53
C LEU A 30 -38.59 19.26 -11.06
N SER A 31 -37.72 18.37 -11.52
CA SER A 31 -37.45 18.16 -12.95
C SER A 31 -38.69 17.69 -13.71
N THR A 32 -39.50 16.80 -13.12
CA THR A 32 -40.73 16.33 -13.78
C THR A 32 -41.78 17.44 -13.90
N ILE A 33 -41.93 18.30 -12.89
CA ILE A 33 -42.83 19.47 -12.95
C ILE A 33 -42.39 20.44 -14.05
N TYR A 34 -41.09 20.75 -14.14
CA TYR A 34 -40.57 21.64 -15.19
C TYR A 34 -40.76 21.08 -16.60
N ASN A 35 -40.47 19.78 -16.80
CA ASN A 35 -40.68 19.12 -18.10
C ASN A 35 -42.15 19.07 -18.50
N ASN A 36 -43.05 18.72 -17.57
CA ASN A 36 -44.48 18.71 -17.84
C ASN A 36 -45.01 20.11 -18.18
N GLY A 37 -44.50 21.15 -17.51
CA GLY A 37 -44.85 22.54 -17.80
C GLY A 37 -44.36 23.01 -19.18
N LEU A 38 -43.13 22.67 -19.55
CA LEU A 38 -42.56 22.92 -20.89
C LEU A 38 -43.40 22.22 -21.97
N GLN A 39 -43.70 20.93 -21.79
CA GLN A 39 -44.46 20.13 -22.74
C GLN A 39 -45.91 20.61 -22.90
N ALA A 40 -46.58 20.99 -21.80
CA ALA A 40 -47.93 21.54 -21.85
C ALA A 40 -47.98 22.87 -22.60
N ARG A 41 -46.96 23.72 -22.42
CA ARG A 41 -46.82 24.97 -23.16
C ARG A 41 -46.57 24.74 -24.64
N GLU A 42 -45.68 23.83 -25.01
CA GLU A 42 -45.42 23.48 -26.41
C GLU A 42 -46.69 22.94 -27.08
N SER A 43 -47.40 22.04 -26.40
CA SER A 43 -48.68 21.50 -26.88
C SER A 43 -49.75 22.59 -27.07
N ALA A 44 -49.82 23.58 -26.17
CA ALA A 44 -50.72 24.72 -26.30
C ALA A 44 -50.30 25.66 -27.44
N ARG A 45 -48.99 25.85 -27.64
CA ARG A 45 -48.45 26.68 -28.72
C ARG A 45 -48.78 26.09 -30.10
N GLU A 46 -48.59 24.79 -30.28
CA GLU A 46 -48.92 24.08 -31.52
C GLU A 46 -50.41 24.18 -31.85
N ARG A 47 -51.29 24.07 -30.85
CA ARG A 47 -52.74 24.18 -31.03
C ARG A 47 -53.22 25.59 -31.38
N LEU A 48 -52.50 26.62 -30.94
CA LEU A 48 -52.87 28.02 -31.15
C LEU A 48 -52.21 28.66 -32.39
N GLY A 49 -51.33 27.94 -33.10
CA GLY A 49 -50.75 28.39 -34.36
C GLY A 49 -49.82 29.60 -34.26
N PHE A 50 -49.21 29.83 -33.09
CA PHE A 50 -48.29 30.95 -32.89
C PHE A 50 -46.86 30.61 -33.33
N ASP A 51 -46.42 31.19 -34.46
CA ASP A 51 -45.01 31.33 -34.85
C ASP A 51 -44.42 32.60 -34.24
N SER A 52 -44.01 32.56 -32.98
CA SER A 52 -43.27 33.67 -32.37
C SER A 52 -41.93 33.24 -31.78
N LEU A 53 -40.96 34.14 -31.90
CA LEU A 53 -39.58 34.00 -31.46
C LEU A 53 -39.55 33.49 -30.00
N LYS A 54 -38.79 32.42 -29.76
CA LYS A 54 -38.66 31.81 -28.44
C LYS A 54 -38.20 32.90 -27.45
N PRO A 55 -38.97 33.20 -26.39
CA PRO A 55 -38.60 34.26 -25.46
C PRO A 55 -37.34 33.82 -24.69
N LEU A 56 -36.39 34.75 -24.50
CA LEU A 56 -35.11 34.53 -23.82
C LEU A 56 -35.22 33.79 -22.47
N HIS A 57 -36.32 34.03 -21.74
CA HIS A 57 -36.60 33.40 -20.46
C HIS A 57 -36.85 31.89 -20.55
N LEU A 58 -37.29 31.38 -21.70
CA LEU A 58 -37.49 29.94 -21.90
C LEU A 58 -36.16 29.20 -21.99
N ASP A 59 -35.17 29.78 -22.64
CA ASP A 59 -33.84 29.17 -22.75
C ASP A 59 -33.17 29.08 -21.38
N ILE A 60 -33.45 30.03 -20.47
CA ILE A 60 -33.02 29.96 -19.07
C ILE A 60 -33.69 28.79 -18.34
N ILE A 61 -34.99 28.57 -18.54
CA ILE A 61 -35.71 27.47 -17.90
C ILE A 61 -35.26 26.12 -18.45
N GLU A 62 -35.05 26.01 -19.76
CA GLU A 62 -34.59 24.78 -20.42
C GLU A 62 -33.15 24.44 -20.02
N SER A 63 -32.26 25.43 -19.98
CA SER A 63 -30.89 25.24 -19.49
C SER A 63 -30.84 24.86 -18.00
N THR A 64 -31.71 25.46 -17.17
CA THR A 64 -31.84 25.08 -15.74
C THR A 64 -32.34 23.64 -15.61
N THR A 65 -33.34 23.24 -16.41
CA THR A 65 -33.89 21.88 -16.38
C THR A 65 -32.85 20.86 -16.86
N SER A 66 -32.07 21.19 -17.90
CA SER A 66 -30.95 20.36 -18.37
C SER A 66 -29.84 20.23 -17.32
N CYS A 67 -29.52 21.31 -16.61
CA CYS A 67 -28.56 21.29 -15.50
C CYS A 67 -29.02 20.36 -14.36
N LEU A 68 -30.28 20.47 -13.95
CA LEU A 68 -30.88 19.61 -12.90
C LEU A 68 -30.84 18.13 -13.29
N LEU A 69 -31.11 17.81 -14.55
CA LEU A 69 -31.03 16.43 -15.06
C LEU A 69 -29.59 15.89 -15.06
N LYS A 70 -28.61 16.70 -15.48
CA LYS A 70 -27.18 16.34 -15.41
C LYS A 70 -26.73 16.10 -13.97
N ILE A 71 -27.12 16.97 -13.05
CA ILE A 71 -26.83 16.80 -11.63
C ILE A 71 -27.43 15.48 -11.11
N SER A 72 -28.68 15.16 -11.48
CA SER A 72 -29.31 13.89 -11.11
C SER A 72 -28.52 12.66 -11.61
N ASP A 73 -27.94 12.75 -12.81
CA ASP A 73 -27.17 11.65 -13.43
C ASP A 73 -25.75 11.53 -12.85
N ASP A 74 -25.17 12.64 -12.39
CA ASP A 74 -23.83 12.69 -11.80
C ASP A 74 -23.79 12.31 -10.31
N ILE A 75 -24.90 12.46 -9.56
CA ILE A 75 -24.98 12.06 -8.13
C ILE A 75 -24.59 10.58 -7.88
N PRO A 76 -25.02 9.59 -8.69
CA PRO A 76 -24.54 8.22 -8.61
C PRO A 76 -23.02 8.07 -8.74
N LEU A 77 -22.35 8.91 -9.55
CA LEU A 77 -20.89 8.93 -9.66
C LEU A 77 -20.27 9.54 -8.40
N LEU A 78 -20.90 10.58 -7.84
CA LEU A 78 -20.49 11.19 -6.58
C LEU A 78 -20.54 10.19 -5.42
N LYS A 79 -21.57 9.32 -5.39
CA LYS A 79 -21.70 8.20 -4.43
C LYS A 79 -20.52 7.22 -4.48
N LYS A 80 -19.89 7.06 -5.65
CA LYS A 80 -18.71 6.19 -5.82
C LYS A 80 -17.42 6.85 -5.32
N SER A 81 -17.37 8.15 -5.04
CA SER A 81 -16.15 8.76 -4.51
C SER A 81 -15.81 8.22 -3.12
N ALA A 82 -14.51 8.04 -2.84
CA ALA A 82 -14.03 7.58 -1.53
C ALA A 82 -14.42 8.54 -0.39
N PHE A 83 -14.51 9.84 -0.71
CA PHE A 83 -14.98 10.87 0.20
C PHE A 83 -16.46 10.67 0.59
N ILE A 84 -17.34 10.38 -0.36
CA ILE A 84 -18.76 10.19 -0.04
C ILE A 84 -19.05 8.80 0.55
N ARG A 85 -18.18 7.81 0.35
CA ARG A 85 -18.38 6.44 0.87
C ARG A 85 -18.36 6.33 2.40
N GLY A 86 -17.82 7.34 3.10
CA GLY A 86 -17.85 7.42 4.56
C GLY A 86 -16.82 6.53 5.28
N GLU A 87 -15.99 5.79 4.54
CA GLU A 87 -14.88 5.01 5.10
C GLU A 87 -13.85 5.88 5.82
N TRP A 88 -13.64 7.13 5.37
CA TRP A 88 -12.75 8.07 6.06
C TRP A 88 -13.39 8.67 7.32
N LEU A 89 -14.72 8.86 7.33
CA LEU A 89 -15.46 9.41 8.48
C LEU A 89 -15.39 8.48 9.70
N SER A 90 -15.58 7.18 9.49
CA SER A 90 -15.43 6.20 10.58
C SER A 90 -14.01 6.14 11.12
N ARG A 91 -13.00 6.32 10.25
CA ARG A 91 -11.60 6.41 10.67
C ARG A 91 -11.33 7.67 11.47
N ILE A 92 -11.83 8.83 11.05
CA ILE A 92 -11.68 10.08 11.80
C ILE A 92 -12.38 9.99 13.15
N GLN A 93 -13.63 9.53 13.19
CA GLN A 93 -14.37 9.38 14.44
C GLN A 93 -13.61 8.47 15.41
N LYS A 94 -13.07 7.35 14.93
CA LYS A 94 -12.23 6.46 15.73
C LYS A 94 -10.95 7.14 16.22
N GLN A 95 -10.27 7.94 15.39
CA GLN A 95 -9.07 8.68 15.80
C GLN A 95 -9.39 9.76 16.83
N VAL A 96 -10.52 10.45 16.69
CA VAL A 96 -11.01 11.47 17.64
C VAL A 96 -11.39 10.81 18.97
N GLU A 97 -12.09 9.68 18.95
CA GLU A 97 -12.44 8.93 20.16
C GLU A 97 -11.20 8.39 20.88
N ILE A 98 -10.23 7.86 20.13
CA ILE A 98 -8.94 7.44 20.68
C ILE A 98 -8.22 8.64 21.30
N ALA A 99 -8.15 9.78 20.60
CA ALA A 99 -7.55 10.99 21.14
C ALA A 99 -8.25 11.42 22.44
N GLN A 100 -9.59 11.56 22.41
CA GLN A 100 -10.41 11.89 23.59
C GLN A 100 -10.23 10.91 24.75
N SER A 101 -10.03 9.61 24.49
CA SER A 101 -9.80 8.61 25.54
C SER A 101 -8.48 8.81 26.30
N TYR A 102 -7.49 9.49 25.69
CA TYR A 102 -6.25 9.85 26.36
C TYR A 102 -6.36 11.15 27.18
N PHE A 103 -7.46 11.89 27.07
CA PHE A 103 -7.63 13.21 27.66
C PHE A 103 -8.61 13.20 28.83
N THR A 104 -8.12 13.31 30.08
CA THR A 104 -8.97 13.44 31.28
C THR A 104 -9.23 14.90 31.66
N THR A 105 -8.45 15.88 31.16
CA THR A 105 -8.65 17.33 31.37
C THR A 105 -8.01 18.16 30.24
N PRO A 106 -8.58 19.33 29.85
CA PRO A 106 -8.11 20.13 28.70
C PRO A 106 -6.73 20.80 28.88
N GLN A 107 -6.11 20.67 30.05
CA GLN A 107 -4.84 21.31 30.40
C GLN A 107 -3.64 20.35 30.43
N TYR A 108 -3.87 19.04 30.34
CA TYR A 108 -2.80 18.03 30.38
C TYR A 108 -2.12 17.78 29.02
N ASP A 109 -2.67 18.35 27.94
CA ASP A 109 -2.31 18.06 26.55
C ASP A 109 -0.90 18.50 26.15
N GLN A 110 -0.32 19.51 26.82
CA GLN A 110 0.99 20.03 26.44
C GLN A 110 2.16 19.33 27.12
N ILE A 111 1.96 18.65 28.25
CA ILE A 111 3.09 18.30 29.14
C ILE A 111 3.49 16.82 29.04
N ASN A 112 2.58 15.90 28.67
CA ASN A 112 2.84 14.46 28.81
C ASN A 112 2.67 13.61 27.54
N LEU A 113 2.52 14.20 26.35
CA LEU A 113 2.38 13.42 25.12
C LEU A 113 3.71 13.25 24.39
N LEU A 114 4.25 12.03 24.43
CA LEU A 114 5.41 11.62 23.65
C LEU A 114 4.96 10.74 22.47
N HIS A 115 5.03 11.26 21.26
CA HIS A 115 4.73 10.51 20.03
C HIS A 115 6.03 10.05 19.35
N VAL A 116 6.37 8.76 19.47
CA VAL A 116 7.54 8.17 18.82
C VAL A 116 7.10 7.36 17.60
N LYS A 117 7.53 7.79 16.40
CA LYS A 117 7.31 7.05 15.16
C LYS A 117 8.63 6.41 14.70
N LEU A 118 8.72 5.09 14.86
CA LEU A 118 9.86 4.29 14.38
C LEU A 118 9.59 3.82 12.94
N TYR A 119 10.54 4.07 12.05
CA TYR A 119 10.47 3.62 10.65
C TYR A 119 11.88 3.32 10.14
N PHE A 120 11.97 2.43 9.15
CA PHE A 120 13.21 2.18 8.43
C PHE A 120 13.44 3.29 7.41
N ALA A 121 14.64 3.88 7.38
CA ALA A 121 15.00 4.91 6.41
C ALA A 121 15.00 4.37 4.97
N HIS A 122 15.41 3.11 4.80
CA HIS A 122 15.43 2.40 3.53
C HIS A 122 15.06 0.93 3.72
N PHE A 123 14.47 0.31 2.69
CA PHE A 123 14.21 -1.12 2.67
C PHE A 123 15.51 -1.90 2.38
N LYS A 124 16.43 -1.90 3.35
CA LYS A 124 17.69 -2.64 3.28
C LYS A 124 17.79 -3.56 4.49
N GLN A 125 18.10 -4.82 4.24
CA GLN A 125 18.36 -5.82 5.28
C GLN A 125 19.86 -6.11 5.29
N GLU A 126 20.53 -5.76 6.39
CA GLU A 126 21.93 -6.12 6.60
C GLU A 126 22.00 -7.47 7.32
N ARG A 127 22.80 -8.39 6.77
CA ARG A 127 23.07 -9.69 7.36
C ARG A 127 24.57 -9.82 7.61
N ILE A 128 24.95 -9.90 8.88
CA ILE A 128 26.33 -10.14 9.28
C ILE A 128 26.48 -11.66 9.46
N VAL A 129 27.25 -12.30 8.57
CA VAL A 129 27.57 -13.73 8.63
C VAL A 129 29.04 -13.89 8.94
N GLN A 130 29.35 -14.77 9.89
CA GLN A 130 30.72 -15.14 10.19
C GLN A 130 31.16 -16.26 9.25
N GLU A 131 32.12 -15.97 8.38
CA GLU A 131 32.75 -16.96 7.52
C GLU A 131 33.98 -17.57 8.22
N ARG A 132 34.23 -18.87 7.97
CA ARG A 132 35.44 -19.52 8.48
C ARG A 132 36.65 -18.97 7.72
N SER A 133 37.62 -18.44 8.44
CA SER A 133 38.86 -17.89 7.85
C SER A 133 39.74 -18.95 7.19
N TYR A 134 39.58 -20.22 7.57
CA TYR A 134 40.42 -21.30 7.09
C TYR A 134 39.61 -22.56 6.80
N ASN A 135 39.84 -23.13 5.61
CA ASN A 135 39.19 -24.36 5.14
C ASN A 135 40.25 -25.46 4.99
N VAL A 136 39.85 -26.72 5.15
CA VAL A 136 40.76 -27.87 5.01
C VAL A 136 41.40 -27.90 3.61
N PHE A 137 40.69 -27.43 2.58
CA PHE A 137 41.24 -27.28 1.23
C PHE A 137 42.40 -26.29 1.17
N LEU A 138 42.29 -25.15 1.87
CA LEU A 138 43.35 -24.14 1.92
C LEU A 138 44.58 -24.70 2.64
N LEU A 139 44.36 -25.45 3.73
CA LEU A 139 45.41 -26.17 4.46
C LEU A 139 46.18 -27.13 3.56
N LEU A 140 45.47 -28.01 2.86
CA LEU A 140 46.10 -28.99 1.98
C LEU A 140 46.85 -28.33 0.81
N ALA A 141 46.30 -27.23 0.27
CA ALA A 141 46.94 -26.47 -0.79
C ALA A 141 48.25 -25.80 -0.32
N GLU A 142 48.26 -25.21 0.89
CA GLU A 142 49.47 -24.59 1.46
C GLU A 142 50.56 -25.62 1.76
N ILE A 143 50.20 -26.76 2.36
CA ILE A 143 51.15 -27.85 2.63
C ILE A 143 51.70 -28.43 1.31
N GLY A 144 50.81 -28.73 0.35
CA GLY A 144 51.21 -29.27 -0.95
C GLY A 144 52.08 -28.30 -1.75
N GLY A 145 51.75 -27.00 -1.72
CA GLY A 145 52.55 -25.96 -2.34
C GLY A 145 53.93 -25.81 -1.70
N THR A 146 54.00 -25.88 -0.37
CA THR A 146 55.27 -25.78 0.37
C THR A 146 56.15 -27.02 0.10
N ILE A 147 55.61 -28.23 0.21
CA ILE A 147 56.37 -29.47 -0.06
C ILE A 147 56.81 -29.52 -1.53
N GLY A 148 55.93 -29.14 -2.45
CA GLY A 148 56.26 -29.06 -3.88
C GLY A 148 57.33 -28.03 -4.19
N LEU A 149 57.33 -26.87 -3.50
CA LEU A 149 58.33 -25.83 -3.69
C LEU A 149 59.71 -26.22 -3.12
N TYR A 150 59.75 -26.76 -1.90
CA TYR A 150 61.01 -27.02 -1.21
C TYR A 150 61.65 -28.35 -1.58
N VAL A 151 60.86 -29.40 -1.79
CA VAL A 151 61.35 -30.77 -2.05
C VAL A 151 61.16 -31.16 -3.52
N GLY A 152 60.27 -30.49 -4.25
CA GLY A 152 59.86 -30.94 -5.59
C GLY A 152 59.03 -32.23 -5.56
N ALA A 153 58.58 -32.64 -4.38
CA ALA A 153 57.84 -33.88 -4.18
C ALA A 153 56.33 -33.66 -4.32
N THR A 154 55.66 -34.63 -4.94
CA THR A 154 54.20 -34.69 -5.00
C THR A 154 53.67 -35.69 -3.99
N LEU A 155 52.34 -35.72 -3.79
CA LEU A 155 51.69 -36.75 -2.96
C LEU A 155 52.05 -38.16 -3.45
N LEU A 156 52.24 -38.34 -4.76
CA LEU A 156 52.62 -39.61 -5.36
C LEU A 156 54.04 -40.02 -4.94
N THR A 157 54.99 -39.08 -4.95
CA THR A 157 56.37 -39.31 -4.48
C THR A 157 56.41 -39.76 -3.01
N VAL A 158 55.53 -39.19 -2.17
CA VAL A 158 55.39 -39.61 -0.77
C VAL A 158 54.81 -41.03 -0.68
N ALA A 159 53.78 -41.34 -1.46
CA ALA A 159 53.19 -42.67 -1.48
C ALA A 159 54.19 -43.74 -1.95
N GLU A 160 54.98 -43.45 -2.98
CA GLU A 160 56.05 -44.32 -3.49
C GLU A 160 57.12 -44.58 -2.42
N THR A 161 57.52 -43.54 -1.68
CA THR A 161 58.48 -43.67 -0.57
C THR A 161 57.95 -44.59 0.53
N ILE A 162 56.65 -44.48 0.85
CA ILE A 162 56.00 -45.34 1.85
C ILE A 162 56.00 -46.80 1.37
N VAL A 163 55.64 -47.05 0.11
CA VAL A 163 55.64 -48.40 -0.49
C VAL A 163 57.05 -49.00 -0.47
N PHE A 164 58.06 -48.24 -0.89
CA PHE A 164 59.46 -48.67 -0.87
C PHE A 164 59.91 -49.09 0.54
N PHE A 165 59.55 -48.31 1.56
CA PHE A 165 59.90 -48.63 2.95
C PHE A 165 59.20 -49.89 3.46
N PHE A 166 57.94 -50.13 3.08
CA PHE A 166 57.24 -51.36 3.43
C PHE A 166 57.79 -52.59 2.69
N GLU A 167 58.24 -52.42 1.44
CA GLU A 167 58.86 -53.49 0.66
C GLU A 167 60.21 -53.91 1.26
N GLU A 168 61.08 -52.96 1.62
CA GLU A 168 62.35 -53.30 2.29
C GLU A 168 62.12 -54.01 3.64
N ARG A 169 61.11 -53.57 4.41
CA ARG A 169 60.76 -54.21 5.68
C ARG A 169 60.24 -55.63 5.50
N THR A 170 59.50 -55.90 4.43
CA THR A 170 59.01 -57.27 4.13
C THR A 170 60.12 -58.16 3.57
N GLN A 171 61.04 -57.63 2.76
CA GLN A 171 62.21 -58.40 2.30
C GLN A 171 63.19 -58.73 3.44
N LEU A 172 63.37 -57.82 4.41
CA LEU A 172 64.15 -58.11 5.63
C LEU A 172 63.50 -59.18 6.53
N LEU A 173 62.17 -59.28 6.52
CA LEU A 173 61.40 -60.25 7.32
C LEU A 173 61.29 -61.62 6.61
N VAL A 174 61.40 -61.65 5.27
CA VAL A 174 61.34 -62.85 4.43
C VAL A 174 62.74 -63.23 3.91
N LYS A 175 63.82 -62.93 4.65
CA LYS A 175 65.12 -63.56 4.35
C LYS A 175 64.98 -65.06 4.58
N PRO A 176 65.06 -65.90 3.55
CA PRO A 176 64.95 -67.32 3.79
C PRO A 176 66.24 -67.86 4.42
N ALA A 177 66.07 -68.68 5.44
CA ALA A 177 67.12 -69.55 5.94
C ALA A 177 67.30 -70.74 4.98
N TYR A 178 68.04 -70.56 3.89
CA TYR A 178 68.61 -71.69 3.14
C TYR A 178 69.98 -71.34 2.52
N LEU A 179 71.00 -72.02 3.06
CA LEU A 179 72.34 -72.39 2.54
C LEU A 179 73.04 -71.45 1.55
#